data_AF-A0A848LDG5-F1
#
_entry.id   AF-A0A848LDG5-F1
#
_cell.length_a   1.000
_cell.length_b   1.000
_cell.length_c   1.000
_cell.angle_alpha   90.00
_cell.angle_beta   90.00
_cell.angle_gamma   90.00
#
_symmetry.space_group_name_H-M   'P 1'
#
loop_
_entity.id
_entity.type
_entity.pdbx_description
1 polymer ?
#
loop_
_entity_poly.entity_id
_entity_poly.type
_entity_poly.pdbx_seq_one_letter_code
_entity_poly.pdbx_strand_id
1 'polypeptide(L)'
;MGARGLGTRVGRVSAPHELERVRRKVEAGEVLGDAELALLREAARHTPGPTLRLAVAHALINAGAEREALPLLEALRRDFPRDVPVRLGLARALLGLERHGDAEALLRELQAQEPDDPEVLKVLAVLGLRRGEADKARAYIKDALARDPFDAEARLLKEELEAADLPPPPAHREEVLRPEFTTALTAALARARVAFRRQGKDLLVKLASGGVGRVDVGSLYAAWRESPGTESLTAYVDALAARLGGLSSGLATEDAALESRLRPVLRPADFSARAVGALHRPGPAGLEVFYVLEDADFVRYLPEAALAPAGLTAAAVDAAAWRNLEAHPAPVRPVLIDKGEVRLAEAFSGLWAVAEGDGHDGARLLTRAQWSELARVAGNEPLRVSLGRRELALVCRESDASAREALERLVLAPDGIAGVFRLTAEGLSAA
;
A
#
# COMPACT_ATOMS: atom_id res chain seq x y z
N MET A 1 -51.57 -27.61 -26.53
CA MET A 1 -50.86 -27.47 -25.23
C MET A 1 -49.52 -28.17 -25.34
N GLY A 2 -48.47 -27.39 -25.60
CA GLY A 2 -47.09 -27.88 -25.58
C GLY A 2 -46.43 -27.50 -24.27
N ALA A 3 -45.57 -28.37 -23.76
CA ALA A 3 -44.47 -28.00 -22.89
C ALA A 3 -43.34 -29.01 -23.13
N ARG A 4 -42.38 -28.59 -23.96
CA ARG A 4 -41.12 -29.30 -24.19
C ARG A 4 -40.27 -29.15 -22.92
N GLY A 5 -39.77 -30.28 -22.41
CA GLY A 5 -38.75 -30.28 -21.36
C GLY A 5 -37.48 -29.60 -21.87
N LEU A 6 -37.19 -28.42 -21.32
CA LEU A 6 -35.90 -27.76 -21.47
C LEU A 6 -34.91 -28.46 -20.55
N GLY A 7 -34.13 -29.36 -21.14
CA GLY A 7 -32.94 -29.89 -20.51
C GLY A 7 -31.97 -28.74 -20.25
N THR A 8 -31.71 -28.48 -18.98
CA THR A 8 -30.60 -27.66 -18.51
C THR A 8 -29.29 -28.27 -19.00
N ARG A 9 -28.75 -27.74 -20.10
CA ARG A 9 -27.34 -27.87 -20.45
C ARG A 9 -26.54 -27.08 -19.42
N VAL A 10 -26.22 -27.72 -18.30
CA VAL A 10 -25.09 -27.32 -17.47
C VAL A 10 -23.87 -27.40 -18.37
N GLY A 11 -23.23 -26.26 -18.61
CA GLY A 11 -22.02 -26.19 -19.42
C GLY A 11 -20.97 -27.12 -18.82
N ARG A 12 -20.72 -28.25 -19.49
CA ARG A 12 -19.45 -28.98 -19.35
C ARG A 12 -18.36 -28.05 -19.84
N VAL A 13 -17.82 -27.20 -18.96
CA VAL A 13 -16.43 -26.78 -19.10
C VAL A 13 -15.64 -28.07 -18.93
N SER A 14 -15.16 -28.60 -20.05
CA SER A 14 -14.57 -29.93 -20.13
C SER A 14 -13.42 -30.06 -19.12
N ALA A 15 -13.42 -31.12 -18.31
CA ALA A 15 -12.40 -31.42 -17.30
C ALA A 15 -10.92 -31.18 -17.74
N PRO A 16 -10.54 -31.37 -19.02
CA PRO A 16 -9.19 -31.00 -19.49
C PRO A 16 -8.85 -29.50 -19.39
N HIS A 17 -9.82 -28.59 -19.61
CA HIS A 17 -9.60 -27.15 -19.50
C HIS A 17 -9.44 -26.70 -18.05
N GLU A 18 -10.20 -27.32 -17.14
CA GLU A 18 -10.07 -27.08 -15.70
C GLU A 18 -8.70 -27.55 -15.19
N LEU A 19 -8.25 -28.75 -15.58
CA LEU A 19 -6.94 -29.27 -15.18
C LEU A 19 -5.80 -28.38 -15.70
N GLU A 20 -5.88 -27.92 -16.94
CA GLU A 20 -4.88 -27.02 -17.51
C GLU A 20 -4.83 -25.66 -16.79
N ARG A 21 -5.99 -25.11 -16.40
CA ARG A 21 -6.04 -23.90 -15.57
C ARG A 21 -5.36 -24.12 -14.22
N VAL A 22 -5.64 -25.25 -13.58
CA VAL A 22 -5.00 -25.62 -12.30
C VAL A 22 -3.49 -25.76 -12.46
N ARG A 23 -3.01 -26.38 -13.55
CA ARG A 23 -1.57 -26.49 -13.81
C ARG A 23 -0.89 -25.13 -14.00
N ARG A 24 -1.51 -24.21 -14.72
CA ARG A 24 -0.97 -22.85 -14.90
C ARG A 24 -0.85 -22.09 -13.58
N LYS A 25 -1.81 -22.25 -12.66
CA LYS A 25 -1.72 -21.69 -11.31
C LYS A 25 -0.50 -22.23 -10.56
N VAL A 26 -0.27 -23.54 -10.64
CA VAL A 26 0.92 -24.17 -10.02
C VAL A 26 2.22 -23.61 -10.62
N GLU A 27 2.29 -23.51 -11.95
CA GLU A 27 3.44 -22.95 -12.68
C GLU A 27 3.67 -21.46 -12.34
N ALA A 28 2.61 -20.71 -12.04
CA ALA A 28 2.67 -19.32 -11.59
C ALA A 28 3.01 -19.16 -10.09
N GLY A 29 3.22 -20.24 -9.35
CA GLY A 29 3.53 -20.19 -7.91
C GLY A 29 2.32 -19.96 -7.01
N GLU A 30 1.09 -20.01 -7.53
CA GLU A 30 -0.13 -19.80 -6.75
C GLU A 30 -0.42 -20.98 -5.80
N VAL A 31 -1.05 -20.67 -4.67
CA VAL A 31 -1.59 -21.68 -3.74
C VAL A 31 -2.93 -22.19 -4.28
N LEU A 32 -3.03 -23.50 -4.49
CA LEU A 32 -4.29 -24.13 -4.93
C LEU A 32 -5.30 -24.22 -3.79
N GLY A 33 -6.59 -24.04 -4.10
CA GLY A 33 -7.66 -24.42 -3.19
C GLY A 33 -7.81 -25.94 -3.07
N ASP A 34 -8.45 -26.43 -2.00
CA ASP A 34 -8.60 -27.86 -1.73
C ASP A 34 -9.20 -28.65 -2.90
N ALA A 35 -10.22 -28.09 -3.56
CA ALA A 35 -10.86 -28.72 -4.72
C ALA A 35 -9.93 -28.80 -5.93
N GLU A 36 -9.10 -27.79 -6.16
CA GLU A 36 -8.13 -27.75 -7.26
C GLU A 36 -6.99 -28.75 -7.02
N LEU A 37 -6.49 -28.83 -5.78
CA LEU A 37 -5.49 -29.82 -5.40
C LEU A 37 -6.04 -31.25 -5.49
N ALA A 38 -7.30 -31.47 -5.08
CA ALA A 38 -7.96 -32.77 -5.20
C ALA A 38 -8.12 -33.20 -6.68
N LEU A 39 -8.53 -32.27 -7.56
CA LEU A 39 -8.62 -32.49 -9.00
C LEU A 39 -7.26 -32.89 -9.58
N LEU A 40 -6.19 -32.16 -9.23
CA LEU A 40 -4.85 -32.43 -9.73
C LEU A 40 -4.31 -33.78 -9.24
N ARG A 41 -4.56 -34.13 -7.96
CA ARG A 41 -4.20 -35.44 -7.39
C ARG A 41 -4.94 -36.59 -8.07
N GLU A 42 -6.22 -36.42 -8.38
CA GLU A 42 -6.99 -37.44 -9.11
C GLU A 42 -6.47 -37.61 -10.53
N ALA A 43 -6.22 -36.51 -11.26
CA ALA A 43 -5.64 -36.57 -12.59
C ALA A 43 -4.26 -37.25 -12.59
N ALA A 44 -3.43 -36.98 -11.59
CA ALA A 44 -2.11 -37.59 -11.43
C ALA A 44 -2.16 -39.11 -11.14
N ARG A 45 -3.23 -39.62 -10.52
CA ARG A 45 -3.42 -41.07 -10.31
C ARG A 45 -3.68 -41.83 -11.62
N HIS A 46 -4.38 -41.19 -12.55
CA HIS A 46 -4.80 -41.81 -13.82
C HIS A 46 -3.88 -41.52 -14.99
N THR A 47 -2.87 -40.65 -14.80
CA THR A 47 -1.93 -40.25 -15.85
C THR A 47 -0.53 -40.79 -15.53
N PRO A 48 -0.01 -41.73 -16.33
CA PRO A 48 1.36 -42.22 -16.18
C PRO A 48 2.40 -41.11 -16.39
N GLY A 49 3.59 -41.32 -15.85
CA GLY A 49 4.73 -40.39 -16.01
C GLY A 49 4.92 -39.42 -14.83
N PRO A 50 5.92 -38.53 -14.92
CA PRO A 50 6.28 -37.62 -13.84
C PRO A 50 5.45 -36.33 -13.82
N THR A 51 4.97 -35.84 -14.97
CA THR A 51 4.47 -34.47 -15.15
C THR A 51 3.38 -34.06 -14.16
N LEU A 52 2.27 -34.80 -14.08
CA LEU A 52 1.17 -34.43 -13.17
C LEU A 52 1.49 -34.71 -11.70
N ARG A 53 2.30 -35.74 -11.42
CA ARG A 53 2.77 -36.02 -10.06
C ARG A 53 3.71 -34.92 -9.57
N LEU A 54 4.57 -34.39 -10.45
CA LEU A 54 5.43 -33.27 -10.16
C LEU A 54 4.63 -31.98 -9.96
N ALA A 55 3.58 -31.76 -10.76
CA ALA A 55 2.66 -30.64 -10.54
C ALA A 55 1.97 -30.70 -9.15
N VAL A 56 1.60 -31.90 -8.67
CA VAL A 56 1.11 -32.07 -7.29
C VAL A 56 2.19 -31.68 -6.27
N ALA A 57 3.43 -32.11 -6.48
CA ALA A 57 4.53 -31.76 -5.58
C ALA A 57 4.80 -30.24 -5.57
N HIS A 58 4.80 -29.57 -6.73
CA HIS A 58 4.95 -28.12 -6.81
C HIS A 58 3.79 -27.38 -6.15
N ALA A 59 2.55 -27.86 -6.30
CA ALA A 59 1.41 -27.27 -5.60
C ALA A 59 1.57 -27.34 -4.07
N LEU A 60 2.13 -28.44 -3.56
CA LEU A 60 2.43 -28.59 -2.13
C LEU A 60 3.57 -27.66 -1.69
N ILE A 61 4.60 -27.47 -2.51
CA ILE A 61 5.69 -26.52 -2.22
C ILE A 61 5.15 -25.08 -2.20
N ASN A 62 4.33 -24.68 -3.17
CA ASN A 62 3.72 -23.34 -3.21
C ASN A 62 2.88 -23.06 -1.94
N ALA A 63 2.26 -24.11 -1.37
CA ALA A 63 1.48 -24.03 -0.14
C ALA A 63 2.33 -24.09 1.16
N GLY A 64 3.66 -24.18 1.07
CA GLY A 64 4.54 -24.36 2.24
C GLY A 64 4.37 -25.72 2.93
N ALA A 65 3.93 -26.73 2.17
CA ALA A 65 3.71 -28.10 2.65
C ALA A 65 4.83 -29.05 2.18
N GLU A 66 6.10 -28.63 2.31
CA GLU A 66 7.25 -29.38 1.80
C GLU A 66 7.41 -30.75 2.46
N ARG A 67 6.96 -30.90 3.71
CA ARG A 67 6.92 -32.19 4.42
C ARG A 67 6.03 -33.22 3.72
N GLU A 68 4.94 -32.78 3.08
CA GLU A 68 4.08 -33.64 2.28
C GLU A 68 4.63 -33.85 0.86
N ALA A 69 5.28 -32.83 0.30
CA ALA A 69 5.86 -32.91 -1.04
C ALA A 69 7.06 -33.87 -1.11
N LEU A 70 7.88 -33.90 -0.07
CA LEU A 70 9.13 -34.66 -0.02
C LEU A 70 8.97 -36.15 -0.36
N PRO A 71 8.10 -36.95 0.31
CA PRO A 71 7.96 -38.38 0.00
C PRO A 71 7.46 -38.62 -1.44
N LEU A 72 6.65 -37.71 -1.98
CA LEU A 72 6.20 -37.77 -3.38
C LEU A 72 7.37 -37.53 -4.35
N LEU A 73 8.23 -36.55 -4.06
CA LEU A 73 9.41 -36.24 -4.86
C LEU A 73 10.50 -37.32 -4.77
N GLU A 74 10.68 -37.94 -3.60
CA GLU A 74 11.57 -39.09 -3.44
C GLU A 74 11.11 -40.30 -4.25
N ALA A 75 9.80 -40.58 -4.24
CA ALA A 75 9.20 -41.61 -5.08
C ALA A 75 9.37 -41.28 -6.58
N LEU A 76 9.13 -40.03 -6.97
CA LEU A 76 9.35 -39.58 -8.35
C LEU A 76 10.81 -39.71 -8.78
N ARG A 77 11.78 -39.35 -7.94
CA ARG A 77 13.21 -39.50 -8.24
C ARG A 77 13.58 -40.97 -8.43
N ARG A 78 13.02 -41.87 -7.62
CA ARG A 78 13.26 -43.32 -7.78
C ARG A 78 12.69 -43.84 -9.09
N ASP A 79 11.48 -43.43 -9.45
CA ASP A 79 10.79 -43.88 -10.66
C ASP A 79 11.38 -43.23 -11.94
N PHE A 80 11.90 -42.01 -11.84
CA PHE A 80 12.47 -41.21 -12.93
C PHE A 80 13.83 -40.58 -12.56
N PRO A 81 14.88 -41.39 -12.40
CA PRO A 81 16.17 -40.94 -11.83
C PRO A 81 16.94 -39.93 -12.69
N ARG A 82 16.57 -39.77 -13.96
CA ARG A 82 17.21 -38.85 -14.91
C ARG A 82 16.36 -37.63 -15.27
N ASP A 83 15.18 -37.50 -14.68
CA ASP A 83 14.29 -36.38 -14.95
C ASP A 83 14.75 -35.14 -14.17
N VAL A 84 15.24 -34.12 -14.90
CA VAL A 84 15.78 -32.89 -14.34
C VAL A 84 14.71 -32.12 -13.54
N PRO A 85 13.49 -31.88 -14.06
CA PRO A 85 12.41 -31.25 -13.30
C PRO A 85 12.11 -31.94 -11.96
N VAL A 86 12.07 -33.27 -11.92
CA VAL A 86 11.86 -34.02 -10.66
C VAL A 86 12.97 -33.76 -9.65
N ARG A 87 14.24 -33.75 -10.10
CA ARG A 87 15.39 -33.51 -9.22
C ARG A 87 15.42 -32.05 -8.73
N LEU A 88 15.04 -31.09 -9.57
CA LEU A 88 14.87 -29.69 -9.18
C LEU A 88 13.75 -29.51 -8.15
N GLY A 89 12.60 -30.15 -8.36
CA GLY A 89 11.50 -30.15 -7.40
C GLY A 89 11.94 -30.71 -6.04
N LEU A 90 12.71 -31.80 -6.03
CA LEU A 90 13.29 -32.35 -4.81
C LEU A 90 14.27 -31.38 -4.13
N ALA A 91 15.15 -30.73 -4.89
CA ALA A 91 16.05 -29.72 -4.34
C ALA A 91 15.28 -28.55 -3.70
N ARG A 92 14.23 -28.03 -4.37
CA ARG A 92 13.37 -26.96 -3.84
C ARG A 92 12.67 -27.38 -2.54
N ALA A 93 12.12 -28.59 -2.48
CA ALA A 93 11.52 -29.11 -1.24
C ALA A 93 12.54 -29.27 -0.10
N LEU A 94 13.76 -29.75 -0.41
CA LEU A 94 14.84 -29.86 0.58
C LEU A 94 15.27 -28.49 1.11
N LEU A 95 15.31 -27.46 0.26
CA LEU A 95 15.58 -26.08 0.68
C LEU A 95 14.48 -25.52 1.59
N GLY A 96 13.19 -25.75 1.27
CA GLY A 96 12.08 -25.34 2.15
C GLY A 96 12.08 -26.04 3.51
N LEU A 97 12.66 -27.25 3.58
CA LEU A 97 12.89 -27.99 4.83
C LEU A 97 14.21 -27.65 5.54
N GLU A 98 14.94 -26.63 5.07
CA GLU A 98 16.26 -26.22 5.58
C GLU A 98 17.34 -27.33 5.50
N ARG A 99 17.13 -28.37 4.68
CA ARG A 99 18.07 -29.47 4.44
C ARG A 99 19.10 -29.08 3.38
N HIS A 100 19.85 -28.01 3.64
CA HIS A 100 20.74 -27.36 2.68
C HIS A 100 21.82 -28.30 2.12
N GLY A 101 22.39 -29.18 2.95
CA GLY A 101 23.43 -30.12 2.52
C GLY A 101 22.95 -31.13 1.48
N ASP A 102 21.73 -31.66 1.67
CA ASP A 102 21.12 -32.61 0.75
C ASP A 102 20.74 -31.93 -0.57
N ALA A 103 20.19 -30.70 -0.49
CA ALA A 103 19.88 -29.89 -1.66
C ALA A 103 21.15 -29.58 -2.46
N GLU A 104 22.23 -29.18 -1.79
CA GLU A 104 23.50 -28.86 -2.44
C GLU A 104 24.11 -30.05 -3.17
N ALA A 105 24.11 -31.24 -2.56
CA ALA A 105 24.61 -32.45 -3.21
C ALA A 105 23.87 -32.73 -4.53
N LEU A 106 22.54 -32.62 -4.50
CA LEU A 106 21.69 -32.83 -5.67
C LEU A 106 21.90 -31.74 -6.74
N LEU A 107 22.00 -30.48 -6.34
CA LEU A 107 22.20 -29.36 -7.25
C LEU A 107 23.57 -29.37 -7.90
N ARG A 108 24.63 -29.80 -7.21
CA ARG A 108 25.96 -29.98 -7.83
C ARG A 108 25.95 -31.06 -8.91
N GLU A 109 25.25 -32.16 -8.69
CA GLU A 109 25.10 -33.19 -9.72
C GLU A 109 24.31 -32.69 -10.92
N LEU A 110 23.26 -31.89 -10.70
CA LEU A 110 22.47 -31.28 -11.77
C LEU A 110 23.31 -30.27 -12.56
N GLN A 111 24.03 -29.38 -11.88
CA GLN A 111 24.90 -28.40 -12.51
C GLN A 111 26.04 -29.05 -13.30
N ALA A 112 26.57 -30.19 -12.84
CA ALA A 112 27.59 -30.91 -13.60
C ALA A 112 27.05 -31.52 -14.91
N GLN A 113 25.76 -31.83 -14.95
CA GLN A 113 25.09 -32.40 -16.13
C GLN A 113 24.60 -31.31 -17.07
N GLU A 114 24.00 -30.26 -16.52
CA GLU A 114 23.40 -29.13 -17.22
C GLU A 114 23.96 -27.81 -16.63
N PRO A 115 25.21 -27.43 -16.98
CA PRO A 115 25.87 -26.26 -16.36
C PRO A 115 25.17 -24.93 -16.62
N ASP A 116 24.38 -24.89 -17.69
CA ASP A 116 23.76 -23.68 -18.22
C ASP A 116 22.23 -23.68 -18.09
N ASP A 117 21.63 -24.62 -17.37
CA ASP A 117 20.18 -24.64 -17.16
C ASP A 117 19.77 -23.48 -16.22
N PRO A 118 18.95 -22.50 -16.69
CA PRO A 118 18.50 -21.37 -15.88
C PRO A 118 17.77 -21.80 -14.60
N GLU A 119 17.02 -22.91 -14.61
CA GLU A 119 16.33 -23.40 -13.43
C GLU A 119 17.32 -23.90 -12.36
N VAL A 120 18.37 -24.61 -12.78
CA VAL A 120 19.43 -25.06 -11.88
C VAL A 120 20.15 -23.87 -11.26
N LEU A 121 20.46 -22.85 -12.07
CA LEU A 121 21.08 -21.61 -11.61
C LEU A 121 20.20 -20.86 -10.59
N LYS A 122 18.89 -20.76 -10.82
CA LYS A 122 17.96 -20.14 -9.86
C LYS A 122 17.92 -20.89 -8.53
N VAL A 123 17.82 -22.22 -8.53
CA VAL A 123 17.76 -22.99 -7.27
C VAL A 123 19.11 -22.95 -6.53
N LEU A 124 20.24 -22.90 -7.25
CA LEU A 124 21.55 -22.63 -6.66
C LEU A 124 21.64 -21.23 -6.02
N ALA A 125 21.03 -20.22 -6.64
CA ALA A 125 20.94 -18.89 -6.05
C ALA A 125 20.12 -18.88 -4.75
N VAL A 126 18.97 -19.55 -4.72
CA VAL A 126 18.15 -19.70 -3.50
C VAL A 126 18.94 -20.41 -2.39
N LEU A 127 19.69 -21.47 -2.72
CA LEU A 127 20.58 -22.13 -1.76
C LEU A 127 21.64 -21.15 -1.21
N GLY A 128 22.24 -20.33 -2.09
CA GLY A 128 23.20 -19.30 -1.70
C GLY A 128 22.59 -18.28 -0.74
N LEU A 129 21.40 -17.76 -1.05
CA LEU A 129 20.62 -16.86 -0.19
C LEU A 129 20.34 -17.47 1.18
N ARG A 130 19.84 -18.71 1.24
CA ARG A 130 19.55 -19.42 2.50
C ARG A 130 20.78 -19.66 3.38
N ARG A 131 21.98 -19.66 2.77
CA ARG A 131 23.26 -19.81 3.47
C ARG A 131 23.96 -18.50 3.77
N GLY A 132 23.37 -17.36 3.40
CA GLY A 132 24.01 -16.05 3.50
C GLY A 132 25.17 -15.85 2.53
N GLU A 133 25.28 -16.68 1.48
CA GLU A 133 26.31 -16.62 0.44
C GLU A 133 25.84 -15.72 -0.72
N ALA A 134 25.53 -14.46 -0.41
CA ALA A 134 24.89 -13.52 -1.32
C ALA A 134 25.67 -13.30 -2.63
N ASP A 135 27.00 -13.28 -2.57
CA ASP A 135 27.84 -13.08 -3.77
C ASP A 135 27.74 -14.26 -4.75
N LYS A 136 27.64 -15.49 -4.25
CA LYS A 136 27.41 -16.66 -5.09
C LYS A 136 26.01 -16.62 -5.69
N ALA A 137 25.02 -16.26 -4.88
CA ALA A 137 23.64 -16.11 -5.36
C ALA A 137 23.55 -15.06 -6.48
N ARG A 138 24.23 -13.91 -6.34
CA ARG A 138 24.35 -12.90 -7.39
C ARG A 138 24.98 -13.43 -8.68
N ALA A 139 26.06 -14.20 -8.58
CA ALA A 139 26.68 -14.81 -9.75
C ALA A 139 25.71 -15.74 -10.49
N TYR A 140 25.01 -16.61 -9.75
CA TYR A 140 24.03 -17.53 -10.35
C TYR A 140 22.84 -16.80 -10.98
N ILE A 141 22.28 -15.76 -10.34
CA ILE A 141 21.18 -14.99 -10.91
C ILE A 141 21.60 -14.20 -12.14
N LYS A 142 22.81 -13.63 -12.13
CA LYS A 142 23.38 -12.99 -13.32
C LYS A 142 23.48 -13.98 -14.47
N ASP A 143 23.95 -15.19 -14.21
CA ASP A 143 24.06 -16.24 -15.21
C ASP A 143 22.69 -16.71 -15.71
N ALA A 144 21.70 -16.89 -14.83
CA ALA A 144 20.34 -17.24 -15.19
C ALA A 144 19.70 -16.19 -16.11
N LEU A 145 19.79 -14.90 -15.73
CA LEU A 145 19.24 -13.78 -16.52
C LEU A 145 19.99 -13.53 -17.83
N ALA A 146 21.25 -13.95 -17.94
CA ALA A 146 21.98 -13.90 -19.21
C ALA A 146 21.42 -14.92 -20.23
N ARG A 147 20.80 -16.01 -19.75
CA ARG A 147 20.22 -17.08 -20.58
C ARG A 147 18.74 -16.85 -20.85
N ASP A 148 17.98 -16.48 -19.83
CA ASP A 148 16.61 -16.01 -19.95
C ASP A 148 16.44 -14.63 -19.30
N PRO A 149 16.56 -13.55 -20.08
CA PRO A 149 16.35 -12.20 -19.57
C PRO A 149 14.92 -11.92 -19.08
N PHE A 150 13.93 -12.74 -19.42
CA PHE A 150 12.52 -12.56 -19.10
C PHE A 150 12.02 -13.46 -17.96
N ASP A 151 12.88 -14.28 -17.38
CA ASP A 151 12.53 -15.14 -16.24
C ASP A 151 12.11 -14.28 -15.04
N ALA A 152 10.83 -14.37 -14.67
CA ALA A 152 10.24 -13.57 -13.61
C ALA A 152 10.82 -13.92 -12.24
N GLU A 153 11.09 -15.19 -11.97
CA GLU A 153 11.66 -15.65 -10.69
C GLU A 153 13.10 -15.15 -10.54
N ALA A 154 13.91 -15.24 -11.59
CA ALA A 154 15.29 -14.73 -11.57
C ALA A 154 15.34 -13.21 -11.39
N ARG A 155 14.39 -12.46 -11.95
CA ARG A 155 14.27 -11.00 -11.73
C ARG A 155 13.90 -10.68 -10.28
N LEU A 156 12.94 -11.40 -9.69
CA LEU A 156 12.58 -11.23 -8.29
C LEU A 156 13.76 -11.54 -7.35
N LEU A 157 14.47 -12.64 -7.60
CA LEU A 157 15.66 -13.00 -6.82
C LEU A 157 16.80 -11.98 -6.98
N LYS A 158 16.92 -11.35 -8.16
CA LYS A 158 17.84 -10.23 -8.38
C LYS A 158 17.44 -9.03 -7.52
N GLU A 159 16.17 -8.65 -7.53
CA GLU A 159 15.65 -7.55 -6.70
C GLU A 159 15.87 -7.81 -5.21
N GLU A 160 15.66 -9.05 -4.73
CA GLU A 160 15.95 -9.45 -3.34
C GLU A 160 17.45 -9.30 -3.01
N LEU A 161 18.33 -9.74 -3.91
CA LEU A 161 19.79 -9.62 -3.74
C LEU A 161 20.28 -8.17 -3.80
N GLU A 162 19.66 -7.33 -4.63
CA GLU A 162 19.95 -5.89 -4.72
C GLU A 162 19.40 -5.14 -3.49
N ALA A 163 18.24 -5.55 -2.98
CA ALA A 163 17.68 -5.02 -1.74
C ALA A 163 18.53 -5.40 -0.51
N ALA A 164 19.20 -6.55 -0.54
CA ALA A 164 20.17 -6.96 0.48
C ALA A 164 21.53 -6.25 0.38
N ASP A 165 21.89 -5.73 -0.81
CA ASP A 165 23.11 -4.93 -1.06
C ASP A 165 22.91 -3.42 -0.88
N LEU A 166 21.66 -2.97 -0.75
CA LEU A 166 21.42 -1.68 -0.13
C LEU A 166 22.08 -1.73 1.26
N PRO A 167 22.90 -0.72 1.64
CA PRO A 167 23.35 -0.65 3.02
C PRO A 167 22.10 -0.81 3.89
N PRO A 168 22.15 -1.62 4.97
CA PRO A 168 21.00 -1.73 5.85
C PRO A 168 20.55 -0.30 6.14
N PRO A 169 19.24 0.04 6.03
CA PRO A 169 18.80 1.34 6.51
C PRO A 169 19.44 1.49 7.89
N PRO A 170 20.23 2.55 8.12
CA PRO A 170 21.17 2.59 9.23
C PRO A 170 20.48 2.10 10.49
N ALA A 171 20.97 0.99 11.04
CA ALA A 171 20.30 0.23 12.10
C ALA A 171 19.62 1.17 13.09
N HIS A 172 18.28 1.20 13.07
CA HIS A 172 17.39 1.92 13.96
C HIS A 172 18.01 3.17 14.62
N ARG A 173 18.56 4.11 13.84
CA ARG A 173 18.75 5.47 14.34
C ARG A 173 17.51 6.32 14.13
N GLU A 174 16.62 5.92 13.22
CA GLU A 174 15.33 6.60 13.00
C GLU A 174 14.35 6.40 14.16
N GLU A 175 14.28 5.21 14.75
CA GLU A 175 13.44 4.99 15.95
C GLU A 175 14.06 5.51 17.24
N VAL A 176 15.38 5.68 17.31
CA VAL A 176 16.05 6.29 18.48
C VAL A 176 15.97 7.82 18.40
N LEU A 177 16.13 8.40 17.20
CA LEU A 177 16.11 9.85 17.01
C LEU A 177 14.71 10.44 16.80
N ARG A 178 13.66 9.71 16.38
CA ARG A 178 12.28 10.25 16.39
C ARG A 178 11.81 10.60 17.82
N PRO A 179 11.92 9.70 18.81
CA PRO A 179 11.57 9.98 20.20
C PRO A 179 12.47 11.05 20.80
N GLU A 180 13.78 11.02 20.54
CA GLU A 180 14.71 12.05 21.03
C GLU A 180 14.43 13.42 20.40
N PHE A 181 14.18 13.50 19.09
CA PHE A 181 13.77 14.72 18.39
C PHE A 181 12.41 15.22 18.89
N THR A 182 11.43 14.32 19.04
CA THR A 182 10.11 14.68 19.59
C THR A 182 10.25 15.21 21.02
N THR A 183 11.09 14.58 21.84
CA THR A 183 11.36 15.00 23.23
C THR A 183 12.08 16.34 23.26
N ALA A 184 13.10 16.53 22.41
CA ALA A 184 13.84 17.78 22.28
C ALA A 184 12.93 18.92 21.81
N LEU A 185 12.09 18.68 20.79
CA LEU A 185 11.14 19.64 20.23
C LEU A 185 10.05 20.02 21.23
N THR A 186 9.45 19.06 21.91
CA THR A 186 8.44 19.35 22.94
C THR A 186 9.04 20.10 24.14
N ALA A 187 10.28 19.78 24.54
CA ALA A 187 11.00 20.53 25.55
C ALA A 187 11.33 21.97 25.09
N ALA A 188 11.73 22.15 23.82
CA ALA A 188 11.96 23.47 23.23
C ALA A 188 10.69 24.32 23.16
N LEU A 189 9.57 23.74 22.72
CA LEU A 189 8.26 24.40 22.71
C LEU A 189 7.82 24.81 24.12
N ALA A 190 8.05 23.95 25.13
CA ALA A 190 7.75 24.27 26.52
C ALA A 190 8.63 25.42 27.05
N ARG A 191 9.93 25.43 26.75
CA ARG A 191 10.85 26.55 27.08
C ARG A 191 10.42 27.85 26.41
N ALA A 192 9.98 27.77 25.15
CA ALA A 192 9.46 28.88 24.36
C ALA A 192 8.03 29.31 24.77
N ARG A 193 7.40 28.64 25.75
CA ARG A 193 6.03 28.87 26.22
C ARG A 193 4.96 28.76 25.11
N VAL A 194 5.23 27.96 24.08
CA VAL A 194 4.27 27.68 23.01
C VAL A 194 3.37 26.55 23.48
N ALA A 195 2.05 26.75 23.52
CA ALA A 195 1.13 25.68 23.92
C ALA A 195 1.03 24.63 22.81
N PHE A 196 1.23 23.35 23.15
CA PHE A 196 1.17 22.25 22.18
C PHE A 196 0.50 21.00 22.74
N ARG A 197 0.04 20.12 21.85
CA ARG A 197 -0.47 18.78 22.17
C ARG A 197 0.02 17.79 21.12
N ARG A 198 0.52 16.63 21.56
CA ARG A 198 0.87 15.53 20.66
C ARG A 198 -0.39 14.78 20.21
N GLN A 199 -0.50 14.49 18.92
CA GLN A 199 -1.58 13.70 18.33
C GLN A 199 -0.99 12.73 17.28
N GLY A 200 -0.70 11.49 17.71
CA GLY A 200 -0.07 10.49 16.83
C GLY A 200 1.34 10.92 16.38
N LYS A 201 1.53 11.02 15.05
CA LYS A 201 2.76 11.52 14.40
C LYS A 201 2.88 13.05 14.36
N ASP A 202 1.81 13.76 14.74
CA ASP A 202 1.72 15.22 14.66
C ASP A 202 1.86 15.91 16.03
N LEU A 203 2.30 17.17 15.99
CA LEU A 203 2.17 18.15 17.05
C LEU A 203 1.16 19.22 16.64
N LEU A 204 0.08 19.36 17.43
CA LEU A 204 -0.78 20.54 17.38
C LEU A 204 -0.12 21.64 18.19
N VAL A 205 0.09 22.81 17.57
CA VAL A 205 0.79 23.94 18.17
C VAL A 205 -0.09 25.18 18.10
N LYS A 206 -0.30 25.84 19.24
CA LYS A 206 -1.03 27.11 19.31
C LYS A 206 -0.10 28.23 18.81
N LEU A 207 -0.51 28.87 17.73
CA LEU A 207 0.23 29.92 17.06
C LEU A 207 0.00 31.27 17.77
N ALA A 208 0.96 32.19 17.69
CA ALA A 208 0.81 33.54 18.27
C ALA A 208 -0.40 34.30 17.70
N SER A 209 -0.83 33.98 16.47
CA SER A 209 -2.04 34.53 15.85
C SER A 209 -3.36 33.98 16.41
N GLY A 210 -3.33 33.14 17.44
CA GLY A 210 -4.50 32.55 18.09
C GLY A 210 -5.03 31.25 17.48
N GLY A 211 -4.57 30.87 16.27
CA GLY A 211 -4.95 29.62 15.60
C GLY A 211 -4.13 28.40 16.03
N VAL A 212 -4.50 27.22 15.53
CA VAL A 212 -3.76 25.97 15.77
C VAL A 212 -3.10 25.51 14.46
N GLY A 213 -1.78 25.39 14.47
CA GLY A 213 -0.99 24.77 13.41
C GLY A 213 -0.80 23.28 13.70
N ARG A 214 -0.88 22.45 12.65
CA ARG A 214 -0.55 21.03 12.76
C ARG A 214 0.79 20.79 12.07
N VAL A 215 1.69 20.14 12.80
CA VAL A 215 3.07 19.93 12.37
C VAL A 215 3.37 18.44 12.35
N ASP A 216 3.76 17.91 11.20
CA ASP A 216 4.22 16.51 11.12
C ASP A 216 5.65 16.42 11.66
N VAL A 217 5.84 15.70 12.76
CA VAL A 217 7.14 15.62 13.43
C VAL A 217 8.16 14.83 12.59
N GLY A 218 7.68 13.91 11.75
CA GLY A 218 8.50 13.13 10.83
C GLY A 218 9.10 14.00 9.72
N SER A 219 8.31 14.87 9.10
CA SER A 219 8.74 15.81 8.07
C SER A 219 9.77 16.81 8.62
N LEU A 220 9.56 17.33 9.83
CA LEU A 220 10.54 18.23 10.46
C LEU A 220 11.87 17.54 10.78
N TYR A 221 11.81 16.27 11.17
CA TYR A 221 12.99 15.46 11.43
C TYR A 221 13.73 15.14 10.14
N ALA A 222 13.02 14.83 9.04
CA ALA A 222 13.60 14.65 7.72
C ALA A 222 14.30 15.93 7.24
N ALA A 223 13.64 17.09 7.34
CA ALA A 223 14.21 18.39 6.98
C ALA A 223 15.48 18.74 7.78
N TRP A 224 15.52 18.40 9.07
CA TRP A 224 16.72 18.54 9.91
C TRP A 224 17.87 17.66 9.42
N ARG A 225 17.58 16.40 9.06
CA ARG A 225 18.57 15.44 8.56
C ARG A 225 19.13 15.83 7.20
N GLU A 226 18.30 16.41 6.35
CA GLU A 226 18.65 16.81 4.98
C GLU A 226 19.42 18.13 4.91
N SER A 227 19.53 18.87 6.03
CA SER A 227 20.32 20.10 6.14
C SER A 227 21.73 19.78 6.67
N PRO A 228 22.75 19.55 5.83
CA PRO A 228 24.06 19.10 6.29
C PRO A 228 24.90 20.33 6.62
N GLY A 229 24.95 20.72 7.90
CA GLY A 229 25.90 21.74 8.36
C GLY A 229 25.49 22.50 9.64
N THR A 230 26.24 22.26 10.71
CA THR A 230 26.54 23.15 11.86
C THR A 230 25.56 23.39 13.03
N GLU A 231 24.32 22.91 13.05
CA GLU A 231 23.45 23.10 14.23
C GLU A 231 23.18 21.80 15.01
N SER A 232 23.46 21.83 16.33
CA SER A 232 23.06 20.76 17.24
C SER A 232 21.54 20.57 17.24
N LEU A 233 21.06 19.35 17.53
CA LEU A 233 19.63 19.06 17.65
C LEU A 233 18.91 20.11 18.50
N THR A 234 19.50 20.49 19.65
CA THR A 234 18.97 21.51 20.56
C THR A 234 18.83 22.88 19.90
N ALA A 235 19.86 23.36 19.20
CA ALA A 235 19.81 24.65 18.50
C ALA A 235 18.73 24.65 17.41
N TYR A 236 18.65 23.57 16.63
CA TYR A 236 17.63 23.43 15.59
C TYR A 236 16.21 23.41 16.16
N VAL A 237 15.94 22.61 17.21
CA VAL A 237 14.60 22.56 17.80
C VAL A 237 14.22 23.85 18.53
N ASP A 238 15.19 24.59 19.08
CA ASP A 238 14.95 25.90 19.70
C ASP A 238 14.62 26.96 18.64
N ALA A 239 15.35 26.97 17.51
CA ALA A 239 15.03 27.82 16.36
C ALA A 239 13.66 27.49 15.76
N LEU A 240 13.34 26.20 15.64
CA LEU A 240 12.05 25.73 15.18
C LEU A 240 10.92 26.10 16.16
N ALA A 241 11.13 25.94 17.47
CA ALA A 241 10.15 26.33 18.48
C ALA A 241 9.91 27.85 18.48
N ALA A 242 10.97 28.65 18.30
CA ALA A 242 10.86 30.10 18.12
C ALA A 242 10.09 30.46 16.84
N ARG A 243 10.36 29.77 15.72
CA ARG A 243 9.61 29.93 14.46
C ARG A 243 8.14 29.58 14.67
N LEU A 244 7.84 28.42 15.25
CA LEU A 244 6.48 27.95 15.53
C LEU A 244 5.72 28.88 16.48
N GLY A 245 6.40 29.43 17.49
CA GLY A 245 5.85 30.45 18.38
C GLY A 245 5.65 31.82 17.72
N GLY A 246 6.47 32.16 16.72
CA GLY A 246 6.45 33.43 16.00
C GLY A 246 5.62 33.46 14.71
N LEU A 247 5.09 32.31 14.26
CA LEU A 247 4.25 32.21 13.05
C LEU A 247 2.98 33.07 13.18
N SER A 248 2.99 34.26 12.60
CA SER A 248 1.78 35.06 12.34
C SER A 248 0.87 34.32 11.33
N SER A 249 -0.42 34.65 11.24
CA SER A 249 -1.45 33.95 10.42
C SER A 249 -1.10 33.72 8.94
N GLY A 250 -0.01 34.30 8.44
CA GLY A 250 0.38 34.24 7.03
C GLY A 250 -0.51 35.10 6.13
N LEU A 251 -1.39 35.90 6.74
CA LEU A 251 -2.38 36.75 6.07
C LEU A 251 -1.93 38.21 5.96
N ALA A 252 -0.64 38.48 6.20
CA ALA A 252 -0.11 39.84 6.28
C ALA A 252 0.31 40.45 4.93
N THR A 253 0.00 39.82 3.79
CA THR A 253 0.32 40.37 2.46
C THR A 253 -0.86 40.29 1.51
N GLU A 254 -1.22 41.44 0.93
CA GLU A 254 -2.10 41.58 -0.23
C GLU A 254 -1.52 40.76 -1.39
N ASP A 255 -2.04 39.57 -1.74
CA ASP A 255 -1.63 38.91 -2.98
C ASP A 255 -2.50 37.70 -3.37
N ALA A 256 -2.69 37.54 -4.69
CA ALA A 256 -3.25 36.34 -5.35
C ALA A 256 -2.57 35.02 -4.92
N ALA A 257 -1.37 35.10 -4.34
CA ALA A 257 -0.63 33.98 -3.77
C ALA A 257 -1.37 33.29 -2.62
N LEU A 258 -2.11 34.04 -1.78
CA LEU A 258 -2.87 33.43 -0.68
C LEU A 258 -4.04 32.60 -1.20
N GLU A 259 -4.83 33.15 -2.13
CA GLU A 259 -5.98 32.46 -2.70
C GLU A 259 -5.57 31.14 -3.33
N SER A 260 -4.44 31.09 -4.05
CA SER A 260 -3.95 29.87 -4.72
C SER A 260 -3.56 28.72 -3.77
N ARG A 261 -3.29 29.05 -2.50
CA ARG A 261 -2.86 28.10 -1.45
C ARG A 261 -4.00 27.58 -0.60
N LEU A 262 -5.21 28.13 -0.76
CA LEU A 262 -6.36 27.67 0.00
C LEU A 262 -6.79 26.28 -0.46
N ARG A 263 -7.04 25.39 0.51
CA ARG A 263 -7.60 24.04 0.29
C ARG A 263 -8.71 23.75 1.30
N PRO A 264 -9.80 23.09 0.88
CA PRO A 264 -10.80 22.58 1.81
C PRO A 264 -10.38 21.21 2.34
N VAL A 265 -10.71 20.92 3.60
CA VAL A 265 -10.55 19.59 4.20
C VAL A 265 -11.82 19.18 4.93
N LEU A 266 -12.22 17.93 4.77
CA LEU A 266 -13.36 17.37 5.49
C LEU A 266 -12.94 16.94 6.90
N ARG A 267 -13.81 17.20 7.87
CA ARG A 267 -13.64 16.77 9.27
C ARG A 267 -14.95 16.29 9.88
N PRO A 268 -14.91 15.44 10.91
CA PRO A 268 -16.11 15.08 11.66
C PRO A 268 -16.73 16.28 12.39
N ALA A 269 -18.02 16.22 12.70
CA ALA A 269 -18.76 17.30 13.37
C ALA A 269 -18.16 17.76 14.71
N ASP A 270 -17.50 16.87 15.46
CA ASP A 270 -16.90 17.20 16.77
C ASP A 270 -15.52 17.88 16.66
N PHE A 271 -15.00 18.04 15.44
CA PHE A 271 -13.65 18.58 15.23
C PHE A 271 -13.54 20.06 15.56
N SER A 272 -14.62 20.84 15.41
CA SER A 272 -14.66 22.26 15.76
C SER A 272 -14.27 22.52 17.22
N ALA A 273 -14.62 21.63 18.14
CA ALA A 273 -14.20 21.70 19.54
C ALA A 273 -12.68 21.56 19.73
N ARG A 274 -11.99 20.92 18.77
CA ARG A 274 -10.53 20.71 18.77
C ARG A 274 -9.79 21.80 17.99
N ALA A 275 -10.46 22.47 17.06
CA ALA A 275 -9.92 23.51 16.20
C ALA A 275 -10.60 24.88 16.46
N VAL A 276 -10.63 25.29 17.73
CA VAL A 276 -11.30 26.52 18.17
C VAL A 276 -10.77 27.74 17.42
N GLY A 277 -11.67 28.51 16.81
CA GLY A 277 -11.37 29.72 16.05
C GLY A 277 -10.91 29.49 14.61
N ALA A 278 -10.83 28.23 14.15
CA ALA A 278 -10.61 27.94 12.74
C ALA A 278 -11.90 28.18 11.93
N LEU A 279 -11.74 28.79 10.76
CA LEU A 279 -12.82 28.98 9.80
C LEU A 279 -13.29 27.62 9.30
N HIS A 280 -14.60 27.39 9.42
CA HIS A 280 -15.27 26.20 8.96
C HIS A 280 -16.72 26.50 8.60
N ARG A 281 -17.37 25.56 7.92
CA ARG A 281 -18.82 25.56 7.70
C ARG A 281 -19.37 24.13 7.67
N PRO A 282 -20.69 23.95 7.80
CA PRO A 282 -21.31 22.67 7.55
C PRO A 282 -21.01 22.14 6.15
N GLY A 283 -20.71 20.84 6.09
CA GLY A 283 -20.51 20.05 4.89
C GLY A 283 -21.57 18.95 4.73
N PRO A 284 -21.44 18.11 3.70
CA PRO A 284 -22.36 16.99 3.48
C PRO A 284 -22.21 15.90 4.55
N ALA A 285 -23.24 15.06 4.68
CA ALA A 285 -23.22 13.84 5.50
C ALA A 285 -22.85 14.06 6.98
N GLY A 286 -23.15 15.23 7.54
CA GLY A 286 -22.79 15.57 8.93
C GLY A 286 -21.29 15.84 9.13
N LEU A 287 -20.54 16.03 8.04
CA LEU A 287 -19.15 16.47 8.07
C LEU A 287 -19.08 18.00 8.09
N GLU A 288 -17.92 18.52 8.44
CA GLU A 288 -17.60 19.94 8.35
C GLU A 288 -16.48 20.18 7.34
N VAL A 289 -16.56 21.32 6.67
CA VAL A 289 -15.53 21.81 5.75
C VAL A 289 -14.70 22.83 6.50
N PHE A 290 -13.43 22.51 6.72
CA PHE A 290 -12.43 23.45 7.23
C PHE A 290 -11.55 23.95 6.09
N TYR A 291 -10.97 25.12 6.25
CA TYR A 291 -10.05 25.70 5.27
C TYR A 291 -8.65 25.72 5.81
N VAL A 292 -7.70 25.29 4.97
CA VAL A 292 -6.29 25.28 5.29
C VAL A 292 -5.51 26.08 4.24
N LEU A 293 -4.39 26.63 4.68
CA LEU A 293 -3.36 27.15 3.80
C LEU A 293 -2.31 26.05 3.59
N GLU A 294 -2.11 25.69 2.33
CA GLU A 294 -1.04 24.81 1.90
C GLU A 294 0.30 25.56 1.99
N ASP A 295 1.26 24.96 2.69
CA ASP A 295 2.62 25.46 2.84
C ASP A 295 3.58 24.27 2.64
N ALA A 296 4.80 24.54 2.18
CA ALA A 296 5.80 23.51 1.93
C ALA A 296 6.16 22.74 3.21
N ASP A 297 6.06 23.40 4.37
CA ASP A 297 6.51 22.86 5.66
C ASP A 297 5.37 22.36 6.57
N PHE A 298 4.11 22.79 6.38
CA PHE A 298 3.00 22.46 7.28
C PHE A 298 1.59 22.73 6.72
N VAL A 299 0.58 22.06 7.29
CA VAL A 299 -0.84 22.33 7.01
C VAL A 299 -1.42 23.22 8.11
N ARG A 300 -1.90 24.41 7.74
CA ARG A 300 -2.40 25.40 8.70
C ARG A 300 -3.89 25.67 8.53
N TYR A 301 -4.67 25.47 9.59
CA TYR A 301 -6.06 25.91 9.62
C TYR A 301 -6.17 27.44 9.59
N LEU A 302 -7.01 27.95 8.69
CA LEU A 302 -7.24 29.37 8.54
C LEU A 302 -8.07 29.89 9.73
N PRO A 303 -7.58 30.84 10.54
CA PRO A 303 -8.37 31.39 11.64
C PRO A 303 -9.46 32.33 11.13
N GLU A 304 -10.68 32.21 11.63
CA GLU A 304 -11.80 33.08 11.25
C GLU A 304 -11.50 34.56 11.57
N ALA A 305 -10.90 34.82 12.73
CA ALA A 305 -10.52 36.17 13.16
C ALA A 305 -9.52 36.86 12.22
N ALA A 306 -8.87 36.11 11.34
CA ALA A 306 -7.84 36.63 10.46
C ALA A 306 -8.37 37.02 9.06
N LEU A 307 -9.65 36.77 8.77
CA LEU A 307 -10.29 37.14 7.51
C LEU A 307 -10.44 38.66 7.36
N ALA A 308 -11.04 39.32 8.36
CA ALA A 308 -11.35 40.75 8.28
C ALA A 308 -10.09 41.63 8.11
N PRO A 309 -8.98 41.40 8.84
CA PRO A 309 -7.73 42.14 8.61
C PRO A 309 -7.13 41.93 7.21
N ALA A 310 -7.41 40.78 6.59
CA ALA A 310 -6.93 40.44 5.25
C ALA A 310 -7.88 40.89 4.13
N GLY A 311 -8.99 41.56 4.46
CA GLY A 311 -10.01 41.97 3.48
C GLY A 311 -10.76 40.81 2.83
N LEU A 312 -10.75 39.62 3.45
CA LEU A 312 -11.37 38.41 2.91
C LEU A 312 -12.72 38.12 3.57
N THR A 313 -13.64 37.56 2.79
CA THR A 313 -14.90 37.02 3.31
C THR A 313 -14.83 35.49 3.36
N ALA A 314 -15.60 34.87 4.26
CA ALA A 314 -15.67 33.42 4.35
C ALA A 314 -16.14 32.77 3.02
N ALA A 315 -17.05 33.45 2.30
CA ALA A 315 -17.52 33.01 0.99
C ALA A 315 -16.42 33.08 -0.08
N ALA A 316 -15.58 34.11 -0.08
CA ALA A 316 -14.45 34.22 -1.00
C ALA A 316 -13.42 33.13 -0.74
N VAL A 317 -13.13 32.84 0.54
CA VAL A 317 -12.24 31.75 0.95
C VAL A 317 -12.78 30.40 0.48
N ASP A 318 -14.07 30.12 0.71
CA ASP A 318 -14.70 28.87 0.26
C ASP A 318 -14.60 28.71 -1.26
N ALA A 319 -15.00 29.75 -2.01
CA ALA A 319 -14.95 29.73 -3.47
C ALA A 319 -13.52 29.50 -4.00
N ALA A 320 -12.51 30.16 -3.42
CA ALA A 320 -11.12 29.99 -3.81
C ALA A 320 -10.61 28.58 -3.49
N ALA A 321 -10.88 28.07 -2.29
CA ALA A 321 -10.45 26.75 -1.85
C ALA A 321 -10.99 25.64 -2.77
N TRP A 322 -12.30 25.66 -3.06
CA TRP A 322 -12.92 24.68 -3.95
C TRP A 322 -12.44 24.83 -5.40
N ARG A 323 -12.28 26.06 -5.90
CA ARG A 323 -11.73 26.30 -7.25
C ARG A 323 -10.33 25.71 -7.40
N ASN A 324 -9.48 25.86 -6.40
CA ASN A 324 -8.13 25.29 -6.45
C ASN A 324 -8.17 23.76 -6.43
N LEU A 325 -9.04 23.15 -5.63
CA LEU A 325 -9.14 21.70 -5.56
C LEU A 325 -9.77 21.11 -6.83
N GLU A 326 -10.74 21.79 -7.43
CA GLU A 326 -11.37 21.43 -8.72
C GLU A 326 -10.35 21.39 -9.86
N ALA A 327 -9.35 22.28 -9.84
CA ALA A 327 -8.28 22.30 -10.85
C ALA A 327 -7.27 21.15 -10.72
N HIS A 328 -7.28 20.39 -9.61
CA HIS A 328 -6.28 19.35 -9.31
C HIS A 328 -6.95 18.03 -8.87
N PRO A 329 -7.64 17.31 -9.79
CA PRO A 329 -8.15 15.98 -9.51
C PRO A 329 -6.99 15.00 -9.28
N ALA A 330 -7.24 13.99 -8.45
CA ALA A 330 -6.28 12.96 -8.07
C ALA A 330 -6.49 11.67 -8.88
N PRO A 331 -5.41 10.88 -9.06
CA PRO A 331 -5.50 9.61 -9.75
C PRO A 331 -6.37 8.62 -8.98
N VAL A 332 -7.24 7.92 -9.70
CA VAL A 332 -8.07 6.82 -9.19
C VAL A 332 -7.34 5.50 -9.46
N ARG A 333 -6.90 4.81 -8.41
CA ARG A 333 -6.08 3.60 -8.51
C ARG A 333 -6.80 2.38 -7.93
N PRO A 334 -6.71 1.19 -8.53
CA PRO A 334 -7.21 -0.03 -7.91
C PRO A 334 -6.40 -0.36 -6.65
N VAL A 335 -7.09 -0.77 -5.58
CA VAL A 335 -6.46 -1.09 -4.29
C VAL A 335 -7.12 -2.29 -3.65
N LEU A 336 -6.42 -3.04 -2.81
CA LEU A 336 -7.01 -4.09 -2.00
C LEU A 336 -6.81 -3.78 -0.51
N ILE A 337 -7.66 -4.36 0.33
CA ILE A 337 -7.51 -4.30 1.77
C ILE A 337 -7.00 -5.66 2.24
N ASP A 338 -5.73 -5.72 2.63
CA ASP A 338 -5.09 -6.90 3.21
C ASP A 338 -4.87 -6.67 4.70
N LYS A 339 -5.44 -7.53 5.54
CA LYS A 339 -5.37 -7.44 7.01
C LYS A 339 -5.70 -6.04 7.57
N GLY A 340 -6.62 -5.32 6.91
CA GLY A 340 -7.07 -3.98 7.31
C GLY A 340 -6.22 -2.81 6.79
N GLU A 341 -5.14 -3.11 6.05
CA GLU A 341 -4.28 -2.13 5.39
C GLU A 341 -4.58 -2.00 3.91
N VAL A 342 -4.44 -0.80 3.37
CA VAL A 342 -4.67 -0.50 1.95
C VAL A 342 -3.37 -0.74 1.17
N ARG A 343 -3.44 -1.53 0.10
CA ARG A 343 -2.32 -1.77 -0.82
C ARG A 343 -2.75 -1.49 -2.26
N LEU A 344 -1.84 -0.99 -3.09
CA LEU A 344 -2.09 -0.90 -4.54
C LEU A 344 -2.31 -2.32 -5.09
N ALA A 345 -3.29 -2.47 -5.98
CA ALA A 345 -3.59 -3.75 -6.59
C ALA A 345 -3.16 -3.74 -8.08
N GLU A 346 -2.43 -4.76 -8.51
CA GLU A 346 -2.04 -4.92 -9.91
C GLU A 346 -3.21 -5.35 -10.81
N ALA A 347 -4.21 -6.03 -10.22
CA ALA A 347 -5.48 -6.39 -10.86
C ALA A 347 -6.68 -5.78 -10.10
N PHE A 348 -7.77 -5.49 -10.81
CA PHE A 348 -8.94 -4.85 -10.21
C PHE A 348 -9.59 -5.73 -9.12
N SER A 349 -9.70 -5.17 -7.92
CA SER A 349 -10.11 -5.81 -6.67
C SER A 349 -11.57 -5.55 -6.25
N GLY A 350 -12.32 -4.76 -7.04
CA GLY A 350 -13.61 -4.20 -6.62
C GLY A 350 -13.49 -2.85 -5.89
N LEU A 351 -12.27 -2.45 -5.51
CA LEU A 351 -11.97 -1.25 -4.74
C LEU A 351 -11.05 -0.30 -5.49
N TRP A 352 -11.28 1.00 -5.31
CA TRP A 352 -10.40 2.06 -5.78
C TRP A 352 -10.03 3.00 -4.64
N ALA A 353 -8.89 3.68 -4.79
CA ALA A 353 -8.50 4.81 -3.98
C ALA A 353 -8.35 6.05 -4.86
N VAL A 354 -8.92 7.17 -4.39
CA VAL A 354 -8.44 8.49 -4.75
C VAL A 354 -7.20 8.72 -3.89
N ALA A 355 -6.02 8.73 -4.52
CA ALA A 355 -4.75 8.52 -3.84
C ALA A 355 -3.68 9.53 -4.29
N GLU A 356 -3.94 10.82 -4.09
CA GLU A 356 -2.87 11.82 -4.20
C GLU A 356 -1.93 11.75 -2.99
N GLY A 357 -2.46 11.41 -1.82
CA GLY A 357 -1.65 11.31 -0.60
C GLY A 357 -1.43 12.64 0.13
N ASP A 358 -2.02 13.73 -0.36
CA ASP A 358 -1.85 15.09 0.20
C ASP A 358 -2.83 15.42 1.33
N GLY A 359 -3.76 14.51 1.63
CA GLY A 359 -4.75 14.65 2.69
C GLY A 359 -5.99 15.47 2.31
N HIS A 360 -6.17 15.80 1.03
CA HIS A 360 -7.36 16.48 0.50
C HIS A 360 -8.30 15.52 -0.25
N ASP A 361 -7.95 14.24 -0.37
CA ASP A 361 -8.67 13.25 -1.19
C ASP A 361 -10.15 13.10 -0.81
N GLY A 362 -10.48 13.16 0.49
CA GLY A 362 -11.88 13.15 0.93
C GLY A 362 -12.67 14.37 0.45
N ALA A 363 -12.06 15.55 0.43
CA ALA A 363 -12.68 16.76 -0.11
C ALA A 363 -12.75 16.72 -1.64
N ARG A 364 -11.76 16.11 -2.31
CA ARG A 364 -11.76 15.95 -3.78
C ARG A 364 -13.01 15.23 -4.26
N LEU A 365 -13.55 14.29 -3.51
CA LEU A 365 -14.80 13.60 -3.86
C LEU A 365 -15.99 14.54 -4.11
N LEU A 366 -15.95 15.78 -3.59
CA LEU A 366 -17.00 16.77 -3.78
C LEU A 366 -16.79 17.67 -5.01
N THR A 367 -15.71 17.48 -5.77
CA THR A 367 -15.43 18.25 -6.99
C THR A 367 -15.95 17.53 -8.24
N ARG A 368 -16.33 18.29 -9.27
CA ARG A 368 -16.87 17.71 -10.50
C ARG A 368 -15.77 17.00 -11.30
N ALA A 369 -14.57 17.58 -11.31
CA ALA A 369 -13.39 17.00 -11.94
C ALA A 369 -13.07 15.61 -11.35
N GLN A 370 -13.06 15.47 -10.02
CA GLN A 370 -12.81 14.17 -9.40
C GLN A 370 -13.93 13.17 -9.68
N TRP A 371 -15.19 13.62 -9.62
CA TRP A 371 -16.33 12.76 -9.98
C TRP A 371 -16.22 12.23 -11.41
N SER A 372 -15.72 13.06 -12.34
CA SER A 372 -15.54 12.68 -13.74
C SER A 372 -14.47 11.59 -13.89
N GLU A 373 -13.36 11.67 -13.15
CA GLU A 373 -12.35 10.61 -13.11
C GLU A 373 -12.89 9.32 -12.47
N LEU A 374 -13.64 9.43 -11.38
CA LEU A 374 -14.27 8.29 -10.73
C LEU A 374 -15.29 7.61 -11.65
N ALA A 375 -16.14 8.38 -12.32
CA ALA A 375 -17.14 7.88 -13.26
C ALA A 375 -16.51 7.14 -14.45
N ARG A 376 -15.33 7.59 -14.92
CA ARG A 376 -14.58 6.93 -16.00
C ARG A 376 -14.10 5.53 -15.61
N VAL A 377 -13.77 5.32 -14.33
CA VAL A 377 -13.21 4.06 -13.82
C VAL A 377 -14.28 3.15 -13.21
N ALA A 378 -15.12 3.71 -12.35
CA ALA A 378 -16.13 2.98 -11.59
C ALA A 378 -17.51 2.97 -12.27
N GLY A 379 -17.77 3.83 -13.27
CA GLY A 379 -19.09 4.02 -13.86
C GLY A 379 -19.93 5.03 -13.08
N ASN A 380 -21.16 5.27 -13.52
CA ASN A 380 -22.06 6.29 -12.96
C ASN A 380 -22.98 5.78 -11.84
N GLU A 381 -22.75 4.58 -11.33
CA GLU A 381 -23.56 4.06 -10.23
C GLU A 381 -23.14 4.67 -8.89
N PRO A 382 -24.02 4.67 -7.87
CA PRO A 382 -23.66 5.09 -6.53
C PRO A 382 -22.45 4.34 -5.98
N LEU A 383 -21.55 5.07 -5.34
CA LEU A 383 -20.35 4.52 -4.71
C LEU A 383 -20.48 4.52 -3.20
N ARG A 384 -19.96 3.48 -2.55
CA ARG A 384 -19.67 3.47 -1.12
C ARG A 384 -18.28 4.03 -0.91
N VAL A 385 -18.13 4.87 0.09
CA VAL A 385 -16.91 5.63 0.37
C VAL A 385 -16.49 5.41 1.81
N SER A 386 -15.20 5.16 2.03
CA SER A 386 -14.58 5.27 3.34
C SER A 386 -13.57 6.42 3.35
N LEU A 387 -13.72 7.29 4.34
CA LEU A 387 -12.79 8.37 4.66
C LEU A 387 -11.95 8.01 5.91
N GLY A 388 -11.86 6.72 6.20
CA GLY A 388 -11.21 6.16 7.38
C GLY A 388 -9.70 6.34 7.41
N ARG A 389 -9.09 6.82 6.33
CA ARG A 389 -7.70 7.23 6.25
C ARG A 389 -7.65 8.63 5.68
N ARG A 390 -6.73 9.44 6.17
CA ARG A 390 -6.63 10.84 5.75
C ARG A 390 -6.02 10.96 4.36
N GLU A 391 -4.98 10.18 4.10
CA GLU A 391 -4.15 10.25 2.90
C GLU A 391 -4.80 9.64 1.65
N LEU A 392 -6.02 9.08 1.77
CA LEU A 392 -6.71 8.45 0.65
C LEU A 392 -8.20 8.31 0.95
N ALA A 393 -9.03 8.48 -0.08
CA ALA A 393 -10.44 8.13 -0.02
C ALA A 393 -10.66 6.80 -0.74
N LEU A 394 -11.18 5.80 -0.03
CA LEU A 394 -11.51 4.51 -0.60
C LEU A 394 -12.92 4.50 -1.13
N VAL A 395 -13.11 3.92 -2.31
CA VAL A 395 -14.43 3.82 -2.94
C VAL A 395 -14.65 2.44 -3.53
N CYS A 396 -15.88 1.95 -3.48
CA CYS A 396 -16.34 0.80 -4.27
C CYS A 396 -17.73 1.06 -4.82
N ARG A 397 -18.16 0.26 -5.78
CA ARG A 397 -19.55 0.27 -6.26
C ARG A 397 -20.48 -0.17 -5.14
N GLU A 398 -21.63 0.48 -5.00
CA GLU A 398 -22.62 0.09 -4.01
C GLU A 398 -23.21 -1.30 -4.31
N SER A 399 -23.28 -1.68 -5.58
CA SER A 399 -23.71 -3.00 -6.03
C SER A 399 -22.71 -4.14 -5.71
N ASP A 400 -21.45 -3.82 -5.41
CA ASP A 400 -20.39 -4.81 -5.15
C ASP A 400 -20.37 -5.21 -3.66
N ALA A 401 -21.04 -6.31 -3.34
CA ALA A 401 -21.14 -6.80 -1.97
C ALA A 401 -19.78 -7.19 -1.36
N SER A 402 -18.87 -7.76 -2.15
CA SER A 402 -17.55 -8.20 -1.68
C SER A 402 -16.67 -7.00 -1.34
N ALA A 403 -16.67 -5.99 -2.21
CA ALA A 403 -15.91 -4.76 -1.99
C ALA A 403 -16.46 -3.95 -0.79
N ARG A 404 -17.78 -3.94 -0.58
CA ARG A 404 -18.40 -3.33 0.61
C ARG A 404 -17.94 -4.02 1.91
N GLU A 405 -17.96 -5.35 1.94
CA GLU A 405 -17.48 -6.10 3.11
C GLU A 405 -15.98 -5.86 3.35
N ALA A 406 -15.19 -5.70 2.28
CA ALA A 406 -13.78 -5.35 2.41
C ALA A 406 -13.58 -3.94 3.01
N LEU A 407 -14.38 -2.93 2.62
CA LEU A 407 -14.36 -1.60 3.24
C LEU A 407 -14.69 -1.64 4.73
N GLU A 408 -15.62 -2.50 5.15
CA GLU A 408 -15.98 -2.67 6.56
C GLU A 408 -14.84 -3.26 7.41
N ARG A 409 -13.94 -4.04 6.79
CA ARG A 409 -12.73 -4.57 7.42
C ARG A 409 -11.57 -3.58 7.49
N LEU A 410 -11.73 -2.35 6.98
CA LEU A 410 -10.69 -1.33 7.01
C LEU A 410 -10.38 -0.94 8.46
N VAL A 411 -9.10 -0.98 8.84
CA VAL A 411 -8.64 -0.38 10.09
C VAL A 411 -8.56 1.13 9.91
N LEU A 412 -9.37 1.86 10.67
CA LEU A 412 -9.40 3.32 10.63
C LEU A 412 -8.10 3.90 11.21
N ALA A 413 -7.57 4.92 10.54
CA ALA A 413 -6.49 5.73 11.09
C ALA A 413 -7.02 6.58 12.26
N PRO A 414 -6.18 6.91 13.27
CA PRO A 414 -6.59 7.74 14.41
C PRO A 414 -7.13 9.13 14.03
N ASP A 415 -6.75 9.64 12.87
CA ASP A 415 -7.17 10.91 12.28
C ASP A 415 -8.12 10.75 11.08
N GLY A 416 -8.53 9.52 10.79
CA GLY A 416 -9.54 9.21 9.78
C GLY A 416 -10.95 9.59 10.23
N ILE A 417 -11.84 9.79 9.26
CA ILE A 417 -13.25 10.04 9.51
C ILE A 417 -13.96 8.68 9.58
N ALA A 418 -14.48 8.36 10.76
CA ALA A 418 -15.22 7.13 10.97
C ALA A 418 -16.56 7.14 10.21
N GLY A 419 -16.98 5.95 9.76
CA GLY A 419 -18.22 5.74 9.03
C GLY A 419 -18.03 5.40 7.55
N VAL A 420 -19.13 5.01 6.92
CA VAL A 420 -19.21 4.77 5.48
C VAL A 420 -20.17 5.80 4.90
N PHE A 421 -19.79 6.37 3.76
CA PHE A 421 -20.53 7.40 3.06
C PHE A 421 -20.99 6.88 1.70
N ARG A 422 -22.00 7.53 1.14
CA ARG A 422 -22.54 7.23 -0.18
C ARG A 422 -22.30 8.42 -1.09
N LEU A 423 -21.64 8.20 -2.21
CA LEU A 423 -21.32 9.23 -3.19
C LEU A 423 -22.13 8.99 -4.47
N THR A 424 -22.87 10.00 -4.89
CA THR A 424 -23.63 10.03 -6.14
C THR A 424 -23.31 11.30 -6.93
N ALA A 425 -23.91 11.48 -8.10
CA ALA A 425 -23.75 12.70 -8.90
C ALA A 425 -24.26 13.96 -8.17
N GLU A 426 -25.18 13.78 -7.21
CA GLU A 426 -25.73 14.84 -6.35
C GLU A 426 -24.80 15.18 -5.17
N GLY A 427 -23.78 14.36 -4.91
CA GLY A 427 -22.76 14.58 -3.89
C GLY A 427 -22.68 13.46 -2.84
N LEU A 428 -22.00 13.76 -1.75
CA LEU A 428 -21.77 12.83 -0.64
C LEU A 428 -22.94 12.87 0.35
N SER A 429 -23.35 11.71 0.83
CA SER A 429 -24.42 11.53 1.82
C SER A 429 -24.04 10.44 2.83
N ALA A 430 -24.75 10.38 3.95
CA ALA A 430 -24.62 9.25 4.87
C ALA A 430 -25.16 7.98 4.16
N ALA A 431 -24.46 6.87 4.34
CA ALA A 431 -24.67 5.65 3.56
C ALA A 431 -25.65 4.65 4.20
#